data_AF-U1NSD7-F1
#
_entry.id   AF-U1NSD7-F1
#
_cell.length_a   1.000
_cell.length_b   1.000
_cell.length_c   1.000
_cell.angle_alpha   90.00
_cell.angle_beta   90.00
_cell.angle_gamma   90.00
#
_symmetry.space_group_name_H-M   'P 1'
#
loop_
_entity.id
_entity.type
_entity.pdbx_description
1 polymer ?
#
loop_
_entity_poly.entity_id
_entity_poly.type
_entity_poly.pdbx_seq_one_letter_code
_entity_poly.pdbx_strand_id
1 'polypeptide(L)'
;WETIEEIESDTPLSSILPRVTISPEGDSIETEGSPLHQEDAERIPSSYKMQMRHLNRILVNALYGLTENGDITETNFICLLSHTDRLSPDDQLFLMDLITAVFEERYSEAIHLGMSRMKSVVSTLLEETGASVTSVDGTDIQQAGLGGLLRTVEDNYSEDTGYYLRVKYTEKSGENLRNRTNHGQLLYDECHYMTAILLLFDIFQILVTVSGSEYTEQFGVPKYRFGS
;
A
#
# COMPACT_ATOMS: atom_id res chain seq x y z
N TRP A 1 23.73 4.37 9.83
CA TRP A 1 23.47 4.79 8.45
C TRP A 1 24.46 4.04 7.59
N GLU A 2 24.07 2.86 7.16
CA GLU A 2 24.84 2.06 6.19
C GLU A 2 24.10 2.18 4.86
N THR A 3 24.85 2.49 3.82
CA THR A 3 24.36 2.69 2.46
C THR A 3 24.00 1.34 1.84
N ILE A 4 23.06 1.33 0.88
CA ILE A 4 22.52 0.14 0.18
C ILE A 4 23.62 -0.80 -0.38
N GLU A 5 24.83 -0.28 -0.64
CA GLU A 5 25.98 -1.05 -1.11
C GLU A 5 26.60 -2.01 -0.06
N GLU A 6 26.41 -1.80 1.25
CA GLU A 6 27.11 -2.60 2.27
C GLU A 6 26.42 -3.95 2.58
N ILE A 7 25.12 -4.07 2.28
CA ILE A 7 24.31 -5.26 2.55
C ILE A 7 24.60 -6.40 1.54
N GLU A 8 25.24 -6.10 0.40
CA GLU A 8 25.57 -7.10 -0.64
C GLU A 8 26.76 -8.00 -0.29
N SER A 9 27.54 -7.70 0.75
CA SER A 9 28.81 -8.40 0.99
C SER A 9 28.74 -9.70 1.81
N ASP A 10 27.62 -9.98 2.49
CA ASP A 10 27.54 -11.11 3.42
C ASP A 10 26.42 -12.10 3.09
N THR A 11 26.60 -12.89 2.02
CA THR A 11 26.31 -14.35 2.01
C THR A 11 26.59 -14.98 0.63
N PRO A 12 27.72 -15.70 0.44
CA PRO A 12 28.10 -16.28 -0.85
C PRO A 12 27.34 -17.58 -1.21
N LEU A 13 26.34 -17.98 -0.42
CA LEU A 13 25.56 -19.20 -0.60
C LEU A 13 24.23 -18.98 -1.36
N SER A 14 23.79 -17.73 -1.52
CA SER A 14 22.54 -17.39 -2.21
C SER A 14 22.65 -17.42 -3.74
N SER A 15 23.88 -17.41 -4.28
CA SER A 15 24.18 -17.37 -5.72
C SER A 15 24.28 -18.74 -6.40
N ILE A 16 24.19 -19.85 -5.65
CA ILE A 16 24.44 -21.21 -6.17
C ILE A 16 23.14 -21.96 -6.53
N LEU A 17 21.99 -21.52 -6.05
CA LEU A 17 20.71 -22.18 -6.33
C LEU A 17 19.80 -21.26 -7.15
N PRO A 18 19.49 -21.60 -8.43
CA PRO A 18 18.52 -20.84 -9.19
C PRO A 18 17.17 -20.91 -8.49
N ARG A 19 16.67 -19.76 -8.03
CA ARG A 19 15.32 -19.63 -7.47
C ARG A 19 14.34 -19.57 -8.63
N VAL A 20 13.54 -20.62 -8.76
CA VAL A 20 12.36 -20.60 -9.62
C VAL A 20 11.19 -20.11 -8.77
N THR A 21 10.75 -18.89 -9.00
CA THR A 21 9.48 -18.39 -8.45
C THR A 21 8.39 -18.73 -9.46
N ILE A 22 7.48 -19.64 -9.09
CA ILE A 22 6.30 -19.97 -9.89
C ILE A 22 5.17 -19.09 -9.35
N SER A 23 4.63 -18.21 -10.21
CA SER A 23 3.39 -17.49 -9.88
C SER A 23 2.22 -18.47 -9.70
N PRO A 24 1.28 -18.24 -8.76
CA PRO A 24 0.03 -19.01 -8.67
C PRO A 24 -0.77 -19.07 -9.98
N GLU A 25 -0.50 -18.16 -10.91
CA GLU A 25 -1.20 -17.97 -12.17
C GLU A 25 -0.81 -18.97 -13.28
N GLY A 26 0.22 -19.81 -13.08
CA GLY A 26 0.67 -20.77 -14.09
C GLY A 26 1.26 -20.13 -15.36
N ASP A 27 1.38 -18.81 -15.40
CA ASP A 27 2.01 -18.05 -16.48
C ASP A 27 3.40 -17.58 -16.06
N SER A 28 4.39 -18.03 -16.84
CA SER A 28 5.82 -17.70 -16.88
C SER A 28 6.72 -17.94 -15.66
N ILE A 29 7.81 -18.65 -15.96
CA ILE A 29 8.95 -19.02 -15.12
C ILE A 29 9.87 -17.80 -14.97
N GLU A 30 10.09 -17.29 -13.75
CA GLU A 30 11.29 -16.50 -13.46
C GLU A 30 12.51 -17.41 -13.64
N THR A 31 13.07 -17.42 -14.85
CA THR A 31 14.38 -18.02 -15.14
C THR A 31 15.30 -16.85 -15.41
N GLU A 32 16.39 -16.74 -14.65
CA GLU A 32 17.48 -15.83 -14.99
C GLU A 32 17.91 -16.10 -16.44
N GLY A 33 17.66 -15.14 -17.34
CA GLY A 33 18.11 -15.18 -18.73
C GLY A 33 17.07 -15.49 -19.82
N SER A 34 15.76 -15.41 -19.57
CA SER A 34 14.77 -15.57 -20.66
C SER A 34 14.68 -14.32 -21.57
N PRO A 35 14.73 -14.43 -22.92
CA PRO A 35 14.73 -13.28 -23.83
C PRO A 35 13.40 -12.54 -23.95
N LEU A 36 12.37 -12.94 -23.20
CA LEU A 36 11.06 -12.28 -23.13
C LEU A 36 11.06 -11.19 -22.04
N HIS A 37 12.07 -10.31 -22.07
CA HIS A 37 12.08 -9.14 -21.22
C HIS A 37 11.20 -8.06 -21.85
N GLN A 38 10.06 -7.73 -21.22
CA GLN A 38 9.62 -6.34 -21.21
C GLN A 38 10.73 -5.58 -20.46
N GLU A 39 11.51 -4.78 -21.18
CA GLU A 39 12.69 -4.06 -20.70
C GLU A 39 12.38 -3.01 -19.59
N ASP A 40 11.11 -2.81 -19.24
CA ASP A 40 10.67 -1.68 -18.39
C ASP A 40 10.06 -2.07 -17.03
N ALA A 41 10.04 -3.36 -16.65
CA ALA A 41 9.50 -3.74 -15.33
C ALA A 41 10.55 -3.56 -14.23
N GLU A 42 10.30 -2.63 -13.30
CA GLU A 42 11.14 -2.43 -12.11
C GLU A 42 11.28 -3.75 -11.34
N ARG A 43 12.51 -4.28 -11.26
CA ARG A 43 12.78 -5.54 -10.56
C ARG A 43 12.92 -5.27 -9.07
N ILE A 44 11.85 -5.50 -8.32
CA ILE A 44 11.84 -5.33 -6.86
C ILE A 44 12.75 -6.39 -6.20
N PRO A 45 13.76 -5.98 -5.41
CA PRO A 45 14.66 -6.92 -4.74
C PRO A 45 13.92 -7.93 -3.85
N SER A 46 14.36 -9.19 -3.87
CA SER A 46 13.77 -10.24 -3.03
C SER A 46 13.91 -9.97 -1.53
N SER A 47 15.02 -9.34 -1.13
CA SER A 47 15.27 -8.89 0.25
C SER A 47 14.22 -7.89 0.71
N TYR A 48 13.90 -6.91 -0.14
CA TYR A 48 12.86 -5.91 0.13
C TYR A 48 11.49 -6.57 0.33
N LYS A 49 11.07 -7.46 -0.58
CA LYS A 49 9.79 -8.19 -0.46
C LYS A 49 9.71 -8.99 0.84
N MET A 50 10.80 -9.63 1.24
CA MET A 50 10.87 -10.40 2.49
C MET A 50 10.77 -9.48 3.72
N GLN A 51 11.49 -8.37 3.71
CA GLN A 51 11.46 -7.38 4.79
C GLN A 51 10.07 -6.74 4.93
N MET A 52 9.46 -6.34 3.81
CA MET A 52 8.10 -5.79 3.77
C MET A 52 7.09 -6.74 4.40
N ARG A 53 7.09 -8.02 4.00
CA ARG A 53 6.20 -9.04 4.60
C ARG A 53 6.43 -9.21 6.10
N HIS A 54 7.69 -9.16 6.53
CA HIS A 54 8.04 -9.25 7.94
C HIS A 54 7.51 -8.06 8.74
N LEU A 55 7.74 -6.84 8.26
CA LEU A 55 7.26 -5.61 8.90
C LEU A 55 5.72 -5.53 8.91
N ASN A 56 5.07 -5.89 7.80
CA ASN A 56 3.62 -5.98 7.72
C ASN A 56 3.05 -6.96 8.75
N ARG A 57 3.71 -8.09 8.98
CA ARG A 57 3.29 -9.06 10.01
C ARG A 57 3.44 -8.49 11.43
N ILE A 58 4.52 -7.77 11.71
CA ILE A 58 4.70 -7.09 13.00
C ILE A 58 3.59 -6.05 13.21
N LEU A 59 3.33 -5.22 12.20
CA LEU A 59 2.28 -4.21 12.23
C LEU A 59 0.91 -4.84 12.47
N VAL A 60 0.56 -5.89 11.74
CA VAL A 60 -0.71 -6.61 11.89
C VAL A 60 -0.87 -7.16 13.31
N ASN A 61 0.18 -7.77 13.87
CA ASN A 61 0.11 -8.29 15.23
C ASN A 61 -0.09 -7.18 16.27
N ALA A 62 0.55 -6.02 16.06
CA ALA A 62 0.38 -4.86 16.91
C ALA A 62 -1.05 -4.29 16.79
N LEU A 63 -1.56 -4.11 15.57
CA LEU A 63 -2.92 -3.66 15.30
C LEU A 63 -3.95 -4.62 15.90
N TYR A 64 -3.75 -5.92 15.74
CA TYR A 64 -4.61 -6.94 16.34
C TYR A 64 -4.66 -6.82 17.85
N GLY A 65 -3.51 -6.70 18.52
CA GLY A 65 -3.45 -6.50 19.97
C GLY A 65 -4.17 -5.22 20.42
N LEU A 66 -3.99 -4.12 19.69
CA LEU A 66 -4.65 -2.84 19.98
C LEU A 66 -6.17 -2.90 19.76
N THR A 67 -6.64 -3.61 18.73
CA THR A 67 -8.08 -3.78 18.49
C THR A 67 -8.72 -4.70 19.51
N GLU A 68 -8.08 -5.82 19.86
CA GLU A 68 -8.59 -6.77 20.86
C GLU A 68 -8.65 -6.16 22.26
N ASN A 69 -7.69 -5.30 22.63
CA ASN A 69 -7.68 -4.61 23.91
C ASN A 69 -8.67 -3.43 23.96
N GLY A 70 -9.26 -3.04 22.84
CA GLY A 70 -10.12 -1.85 22.73
C GLY A 70 -9.37 -0.52 22.75
N ASP A 71 -8.05 -0.53 22.57
CA ASP A 71 -7.22 0.67 22.46
C ASP A 71 -7.45 1.40 21.13
N ILE A 72 -7.73 0.63 20.07
CA ILE A 72 -8.19 1.12 18.77
C ILE A 72 -9.52 0.45 18.44
N THR A 73 -10.52 1.27 18.12
CA THR A 73 -11.88 0.86 17.81
C THR A 73 -12.33 1.41 16.47
N GLU A 74 -13.43 0.88 15.94
CA GLU A 74 -14.11 1.41 14.76
C GLU A 74 -14.33 2.93 14.88
N THR A 75 -14.79 3.39 16.05
CA THR A 75 -15.04 4.80 16.32
C THR A 75 -13.79 5.66 16.19
N ASN A 76 -12.60 5.14 16.50
CA ASN A 76 -11.36 5.89 16.32
C ASN A 76 -11.08 6.16 14.84
N PHE A 77 -11.29 5.17 13.96
CA PHE A 77 -11.12 5.34 12.52
C PHE A 77 -12.20 6.24 11.92
N ILE A 78 -13.45 6.11 12.34
CA ILE A 78 -14.54 7.01 11.92
C ILE A 78 -14.24 8.45 12.31
N CYS A 79 -13.77 8.66 13.55
CA CYS A 79 -13.36 9.97 14.02
C CYS A 79 -12.21 10.52 13.16
N LEU A 80 -11.19 9.71 12.87
CA LEU A 80 -10.06 10.11 12.03
C LEU A 80 -10.51 10.52 10.61
N LEU A 81 -11.43 9.77 10.02
CA LEU A 81 -12.01 10.05 8.71
C LEU A 81 -12.84 11.34 8.70
N SER A 82 -13.61 11.59 9.75
CA SER A 82 -14.46 12.79 9.88
C SER A 82 -13.65 14.09 9.97
N HIS A 83 -12.36 14.00 10.28
CA HIS A 83 -11.44 15.13 10.33
C HIS A 83 -10.72 15.39 9.01
N THR A 84 -10.97 14.57 7.98
CA THR A 84 -10.45 14.83 6.63
C THR A 84 -11.50 15.58 5.81
N ASP A 85 -11.32 16.88 5.63
CA ASP A 85 -12.17 17.71 4.76
C ASP A 85 -11.82 17.57 3.28
N ARG A 86 -10.66 16.97 2.98
CA ARG A 86 -10.07 16.78 1.65
C ARG A 86 -10.58 15.61 0.81
N LEU A 87 -11.61 14.92 1.30
CA LEU A 87 -12.19 13.77 0.62
C LEU A 87 -13.54 14.13 0.05
N SER A 88 -13.85 13.57 -1.11
CA SER A 88 -15.20 13.67 -1.66
C SER A 88 -16.22 13.04 -0.69
N PRO A 89 -17.47 13.54 -0.64
CA PRO A 89 -18.51 12.93 0.19
C PRO A 89 -18.70 11.44 -0.10
N ASP A 90 -18.56 11.04 -1.36
CA ASP A 90 -18.62 9.63 -1.76
C ASP A 90 -17.43 8.84 -1.19
N ASP A 91 -16.19 9.36 -1.26
CA ASP A 91 -15.03 8.71 -0.64
C ASP A 91 -15.24 8.52 0.86
N GLN A 92 -15.75 9.53 1.56
CA GLN A 92 -16.04 9.42 2.99
C GLN A 92 -17.06 8.30 3.28
N LEU A 93 -18.15 8.21 2.52
CA LEU A 93 -19.17 7.17 2.73
C LEU A 93 -18.62 5.77 2.45
N PHE A 94 -17.92 5.58 1.33
CA PHE A 94 -17.33 4.26 1.02
C PHE A 94 -16.22 3.87 2.00
N LEU A 95 -15.45 4.83 2.52
CA LEU A 95 -14.45 4.55 3.56
C LEU A 95 -15.11 4.23 4.91
N MET A 96 -16.27 4.83 5.23
CA MET A 96 -17.09 4.43 6.37
C MET A 96 -17.51 2.96 6.24
N ASP A 97 -18.05 2.56 5.09
CA ASP A 97 -18.46 1.17 4.83
C ASP A 97 -17.27 0.21 4.90
N LEU A 98 -16.10 0.62 4.39
CA LEU A 98 -14.85 -0.13 4.54
C LEU A 98 -14.49 -0.34 6.01
N ILE A 99 -14.50 0.74 6.82
CA ILE A 99 -14.19 0.68 8.25
C ILE A 99 -15.11 -0.32 8.93
N THR A 100 -16.43 -0.17 8.75
CA THR A 100 -17.42 -1.07 9.35
C THR A 100 -17.21 -2.52 8.88
N ALA A 101 -16.95 -2.75 7.58
CA ALA A 101 -16.69 -4.10 7.08
C ALA A 101 -15.44 -4.75 7.69
N VAL A 102 -14.39 -3.99 8.00
CA VAL A 102 -13.20 -4.51 8.70
C VAL A 102 -13.54 -4.94 10.12
N PHE A 103 -14.25 -4.10 10.87
CA PHE A 103 -14.57 -4.36 12.28
C PHE A 103 -15.70 -5.39 12.47
N GLU A 104 -16.57 -5.58 11.47
CA GLU A 104 -17.57 -6.66 11.42
C GLU A 104 -17.05 -7.96 10.80
N GLU A 105 -15.74 -8.08 10.57
CA GLU A 105 -15.08 -9.26 10.02
C GLU A 105 -15.53 -9.65 8.59
N ARG A 106 -16.14 -8.71 7.86
CA ARG A 106 -16.54 -8.86 6.46
C ARG A 106 -15.37 -8.58 5.51
N TYR A 107 -14.27 -9.32 5.68
CA TYR A 107 -12.98 -9.01 5.04
C TYR A 107 -12.99 -9.00 3.51
N SER A 108 -13.71 -9.93 2.88
CA SER A 108 -13.83 -9.94 1.42
C SER A 108 -14.46 -8.64 0.91
N GLU A 109 -15.52 -8.18 1.57
CA GLU A 109 -16.19 -6.94 1.23
C GLU A 109 -15.27 -5.74 1.47
N ALA A 110 -14.63 -5.67 2.64
CA ALA A 110 -13.66 -4.65 2.98
C ALA A 110 -12.57 -4.52 1.91
N ILE A 111 -11.97 -5.63 1.48
CA ILE A 111 -10.91 -5.61 0.48
C ILE A 111 -11.43 -5.07 -0.87
N HIS A 112 -12.57 -5.55 -1.34
CA HIS A 112 -13.13 -5.07 -2.61
C HIS A 112 -13.55 -3.60 -2.57
N LEU A 113 -14.10 -3.13 -1.45
CA LEU A 113 -14.44 -1.71 -1.24
C LEU A 113 -13.17 -0.85 -1.23
N GLY A 114 -12.19 -1.18 -0.38
CA GLY A 114 -10.97 -0.39 -0.21
C GLY A 114 -10.12 -0.35 -1.48
N MET A 115 -9.98 -1.47 -2.20
CA MET A 115 -9.23 -1.52 -3.47
C MET A 115 -9.84 -0.62 -4.54
N SER A 116 -11.17 -0.58 -4.59
CA SER A 116 -11.90 0.25 -5.55
C SER A 116 -11.76 1.74 -5.22
N ARG A 117 -11.76 2.11 -3.94
CA ARG A 117 -11.65 3.51 -3.51
C ARG A 117 -10.23 4.06 -3.49
N MET A 118 -9.20 3.23 -3.33
CA MET A 118 -7.82 3.69 -3.18
C MET A 118 -7.38 4.66 -4.29
N LYS A 119 -7.76 4.41 -5.56
CA LYS A 119 -7.46 5.35 -6.65
C LYS A 119 -8.15 6.71 -6.46
N SER A 120 -9.44 6.71 -6.10
CA SER A 120 -10.21 7.94 -5.89
C SER A 120 -9.61 8.76 -4.76
N VAL A 121 -9.38 8.13 -3.60
CA VAL A 121 -8.76 8.75 -2.43
C VAL A 121 -7.42 9.40 -2.78
N VAL A 122 -6.51 8.67 -3.43
CA VAL A 122 -5.19 9.23 -3.80
C VAL A 122 -5.34 10.37 -4.81
N SER A 123 -6.23 10.24 -5.80
CA SER A 123 -6.47 11.30 -6.81
C SER A 123 -6.97 12.58 -6.16
N THR A 124 -7.99 12.51 -5.30
CA THR A 124 -8.56 13.68 -4.64
C THR A 124 -7.53 14.38 -3.75
N LEU A 125 -6.78 13.63 -2.95
CA LEU A 125 -5.74 14.21 -2.09
C LEU A 125 -4.64 14.92 -2.89
N LEU A 126 -4.22 14.34 -4.02
CA LEU A 126 -3.22 14.94 -4.90
C LEU A 126 -3.75 16.17 -5.65
N GLU A 127 -5.00 16.14 -6.11
CA GLU A 127 -5.67 17.29 -6.74
C GLU A 127 -5.72 18.50 -5.81
N GLU A 128 -6.11 18.29 -4.55
CA GLU A 128 -6.24 19.38 -3.58
C GLU A 128 -4.90 20.00 -3.16
N THR A 129 -3.82 19.23 -3.24
CA THR A 129 -2.46 19.71 -2.99
C THR A 129 -1.80 20.33 -4.23
N GLY A 130 -2.51 20.35 -5.37
CA GLY A 130 -2.01 20.89 -6.64
C GLY A 130 -1.01 19.97 -7.36
N ALA A 131 -0.89 18.71 -6.91
CA ALA A 131 -0.03 17.72 -7.55
C ALA A 131 -0.69 17.15 -8.82
N SER A 132 0.14 16.70 -9.77
CA SER A 132 -0.37 16.15 -11.03
C SER A 132 -1.05 14.79 -10.79
N VAL A 133 -2.30 14.69 -11.26
CA VAL A 133 -3.09 13.45 -11.31
C VAL A 133 -3.31 12.93 -12.73
N THR A 134 -2.67 13.56 -13.71
CA THR A 134 -2.76 13.17 -15.11
C THR A 134 -1.47 12.52 -15.59
N SER A 135 -1.61 11.63 -16.56
CA SER A 135 -0.52 11.03 -17.32
C SER A 135 -0.65 11.41 -18.78
N VAL A 136 0.48 11.65 -19.45
CA VAL A 136 0.53 11.94 -20.88
C VAL A 136 0.72 10.63 -21.64
N ASP A 137 -0.16 10.34 -22.58
CA ASP A 137 -0.05 9.22 -23.52
C ASP A 137 -0.04 9.76 -24.95
N GLY A 138 1.17 9.93 -25.50
CA GLY A 138 1.36 10.61 -26.78
C GLY A 138 0.90 12.06 -26.73
N THR A 139 -0.23 12.37 -27.38
CA THR A 139 -0.85 13.71 -27.40
C THR A 139 -2.03 13.86 -26.43
N ASP A 140 -2.48 12.76 -25.81
CA ASP A 140 -3.68 12.74 -24.99
C ASP A 140 -3.31 12.82 -23.50
N ILE A 141 -4.04 13.67 -22.77
CA ILE A 141 -3.93 13.80 -21.32
C ILE A 141 -5.06 12.95 -20.71
N GLN A 142 -4.70 11.92 -19.96
CA GLN A 142 -5.65 11.04 -19.28
C GLN A 142 -5.40 11.01 -17.77
N GLN A 143 -6.38 10.57 -16.99
CA GLN A 143 -6.20 10.40 -15.55
C GLN A 143 -5.19 9.27 -15.29
N ALA A 144 -4.20 9.54 -14.43
CA ALA A 144 -3.20 8.55 -14.08
C ALA A 144 -3.85 7.31 -13.43
N GLY A 145 -3.30 6.14 -13.73
CA GLY A 145 -3.62 4.92 -12.99
C GLY A 145 -3.09 5.00 -11.55
N LEU A 146 -3.56 4.10 -10.67
CA LEU A 146 -3.14 4.09 -9.27
C LEU A 146 -1.60 4.06 -9.13
N GLY A 147 -0.89 3.28 -9.95
CA GLY A 147 0.57 3.21 -9.89
C GLY A 147 1.25 4.56 -10.18
N GLY A 148 0.72 5.32 -11.15
CA GLY A 148 1.21 6.66 -11.47
C GLY A 148 0.91 7.66 -10.35
N LEU A 149 -0.26 7.58 -9.72
CA LEU A 149 -0.59 8.41 -8.57
C LEU A 149 0.32 8.11 -7.36
N LEU A 150 0.61 6.83 -7.10
CA LEU A 150 1.53 6.41 -6.04
C LEU A 150 2.98 6.82 -6.34
N ARG A 151 3.38 6.89 -7.61
CA ARG A 151 4.65 7.49 -8.04
C ARG A 151 4.69 8.99 -7.70
N THR A 152 3.59 9.72 -7.93
CA THR A 152 3.48 11.12 -7.48
C THR A 152 3.61 11.24 -5.96
N VAL A 153 3.05 10.32 -5.18
CA VAL A 153 3.23 10.27 -3.72
C VAL A 153 4.70 10.05 -3.34
N GLU A 154 5.36 9.11 -4.00
CA GLU A 154 6.79 8.79 -3.83
C GLU A 154 7.66 10.03 -4.06
N ASP A 155 7.45 10.71 -5.19
CA ASP A 155 8.32 11.78 -5.66
C ASP A 155 8.10 13.11 -4.91
N ASN A 156 6.91 13.34 -4.35
CA ASN A 156 6.52 14.65 -3.79
C ASN A 156 6.23 14.67 -2.29
N TYR A 157 5.98 13.51 -1.66
CA TYR A 157 5.54 13.45 -0.26
C TYR A 157 6.39 12.51 0.60
N SER A 158 6.54 11.26 0.19
CA SER A 158 7.31 10.27 0.93
C SER A 158 7.74 9.13 0.00
N GLU A 159 9.05 9.07 -0.26
CA GLU A 159 9.67 8.01 -1.07
C GLU A 159 9.32 6.62 -0.51
N ASP A 160 9.53 6.42 0.79
CA ASP A 160 9.26 5.15 1.47
C ASP A 160 7.78 4.74 1.36
N THR A 161 6.85 5.67 1.61
CA THR A 161 5.41 5.39 1.56
C THR A 161 4.99 5.07 0.12
N GLY A 162 5.36 5.91 -0.84
CA GLY A 162 4.99 5.73 -2.24
C GLY A 162 5.54 4.43 -2.81
N TYR A 163 6.82 4.13 -2.56
CA TYR A 163 7.47 2.90 -3.01
C TYR A 163 6.81 1.65 -2.40
N TYR A 164 6.60 1.62 -1.07
CA TYR A 164 5.91 0.53 -0.38
C TYR A 164 4.52 0.25 -0.98
N LEU A 165 3.71 1.29 -1.18
CA LEU A 165 2.36 1.15 -1.72
C LEU A 165 2.38 0.66 -3.18
N ARG A 166 3.32 1.14 -4.01
CA ARG A 166 3.47 0.64 -5.39
C ARG A 166 3.77 -0.85 -5.39
N VAL A 167 4.78 -1.27 -4.63
CA VAL A 167 5.19 -2.68 -4.50
C VAL A 167 4.01 -3.55 -4.05
N LYS A 168 3.21 -3.07 -3.10
CA LYS A 168 2.09 -3.83 -2.55
C LYS A 168 0.89 -3.90 -3.49
N TYR A 169 0.51 -2.78 -4.10
CA TYR A 169 -0.77 -2.68 -4.78
C TYR A 169 -0.67 -2.78 -6.30
N THR A 170 0.39 -2.27 -6.94
CA THR A 170 0.37 -2.01 -8.39
C THR A 170 1.48 -2.69 -9.18
N GLU A 171 2.64 -2.93 -8.58
CA GLU A 171 3.80 -3.50 -9.29
C GLU A 171 3.62 -4.99 -9.54
N LYS A 172 3.80 -5.41 -10.81
CA LYS A 172 3.67 -6.82 -11.23
C LYS A 172 4.68 -7.73 -10.53
N SER A 173 5.89 -7.23 -10.28
CA SER A 173 6.97 -7.97 -9.59
C SER A 173 6.80 -7.97 -8.06
N GLY A 174 5.78 -7.24 -7.55
CA GLY A 174 5.41 -7.10 -6.15
C GLY A 174 4.23 -7.99 -5.73
N GLU A 175 3.43 -7.54 -4.75
CA GLU A 175 2.20 -8.27 -4.34
C GLU A 175 1.04 -8.03 -5.31
N ASN A 176 1.08 -6.92 -6.04
CA ASN A 176 0.16 -6.59 -7.14
C ASN A 176 -1.32 -6.67 -6.76
N LEU A 177 -1.64 -6.40 -5.49
CA LEU A 177 -2.92 -6.79 -4.90
C LEU A 177 -4.11 -6.12 -5.59
N ARG A 178 -4.01 -4.84 -5.99
CA ARG A 178 -5.09 -4.13 -6.68
C ARG A 178 -5.41 -4.75 -8.04
N ASN A 179 -4.39 -5.14 -8.81
CA ASN A 179 -4.63 -5.74 -10.12
C ASN A 179 -5.23 -7.14 -9.95
N ARG A 180 -4.73 -7.93 -9.00
CA ARG A 180 -5.28 -9.25 -8.69
C ARG A 180 -6.74 -9.17 -8.26
N THR A 181 -7.11 -8.22 -7.40
CA THR A 181 -8.50 -7.97 -7.02
C THR A 181 -9.37 -7.61 -8.23
N ASN A 182 -8.93 -6.68 -9.08
CA ASN A 182 -9.72 -6.18 -10.21
C ASN A 182 -9.88 -7.19 -11.35
N HIS A 183 -8.94 -8.12 -11.49
CA HIS A 183 -9.00 -9.20 -12.49
C HIS A 183 -9.62 -10.49 -11.95
N GLY A 184 -10.13 -10.50 -10.71
CA GLY A 184 -10.75 -11.68 -10.11
C GLY A 184 -9.75 -12.80 -9.79
N GLN A 185 -8.48 -12.45 -9.58
CA GLN A 185 -7.38 -13.35 -9.27
C GLN A 185 -7.04 -13.40 -7.77
N LEU A 186 -7.69 -12.57 -6.95
CA LEU A 186 -7.61 -12.67 -5.50
C LEU A 186 -8.38 -13.89 -5.04
N LEU A 187 -7.72 -14.80 -4.33
CA LEU A 187 -8.34 -15.99 -3.78
C LEU A 187 -9.12 -15.65 -2.50
N TYR A 188 -10.16 -16.42 -2.22
CA TYR A 188 -11.00 -16.18 -1.04
C TYR A 188 -10.26 -16.38 0.29
N ASP A 189 -9.26 -17.27 0.34
CA ASP A 189 -8.42 -17.49 1.53
C ASP A 189 -7.46 -16.34 1.82
N GLU A 190 -7.18 -15.48 0.83
CA GLU A 190 -6.43 -14.23 1.01
C GLU A 190 -7.30 -13.09 1.56
N CYS A 191 -8.63 -13.28 1.58
CA CYS A 191 -9.61 -12.34 2.11
C CYS A 191 -9.76 -12.49 3.64
N HIS A 192 -8.70 -12.17 4.38
CA HIS A 192 -8.66 -12.30 5.84
C HIS A 192 -8.25 -10.98 6.54
N TYR A 193 -8.37 -10.94 7.87
CA TYR A 193 -8.05 -9.78 8.73
C TYR A 193 -6.78 -9.05 8.31
N MET A 194 -5.65 -9.75 8.16
CA MET A 194 -4.36 -9.13 7.82
C MET A 194 -4.42 -8.29 6.54
N THR A 195 -5.04 -8.79 5.47
CA THR A 195 -5.17 -8.07 4.19
C THR A 195 -6.07 -6.86 4.34
N ALA A 196 -7.21 -7.03 5.03
CA ALA A 196 -8.21 -5.98 5.19
C ALA A 196 -7.72 -4.84 6.12
N ILE A 197 -7.13 -5.17 7.28
CA ILE A 197 -6.65 -4.18 8.23
C ILE A 197 -5.45 -3.39 7.68
N LEU A 198 -4.54 -4.06 6.95
CA LEU A 198 -3.44 -3.37 6.30
C LEU A 198 -3.92 -2.46 5.17
N LEU A 199 -4.93 -2.87 4.40
CA LEU A 199 -5.54 -1.99 3.40
C LEU A 199 -6.15 -0.74 4.03
N LEU A 200 -6.90 -0.91 5.12
CA LEU A 200 -7.45 0.21 5.89
C LEU A 200 -6.33 1.13 6.37
N PHE A 201 -5.31 0.57 7.01
CA PHE A 201 -4.19 1.32 7.55
C PHE A 201 -3.40 2.05 6.46
N ASP A 202 -3.16 1.41 5.32
CA ASP A 202 -2.43 2.02 4.20
C ASP A 202 -3.21 3.19 3.58
N ILE A 203 -4.55 3.12 3.53
CA ILE A 203 -5.38 4.25 3.12
C ILE A 203 -5.21 5.42 4.10
N PHE A 204 -5.26 5.18 5.40
CA PHE A 204 -5.02 6.21 6.41
C PHE A 204 -3.58 6.74 6.41
N GLN A 205 -2.61 5.88 6.13
CA GLN A 205 -1.22 6.29 5.98
C GLN A 205 -1.06 7.27 4.81
N ILE A 206 -1.74 7.04 3.69
CA ILE A 206 -1.77 7.98 2.56
C ILE A 206 -2.42 9.31 2.97
N LEU A 207 -3.57 9.25 3.65
CA LEU A 207 -4.26 10.45 4.16
C LEU A 207 -3.31 11.32 4.99
N VAL A 208 -2.61 10.71 5.94
CA VAL A 208 -1.65 11.42 6.81
C VAL A 208 -0.42 11.87 6.03
N THR A 209 0.09 11.07 5.10
CA THR A 209 1.30 11.41 4.33
C THR A 209 1.07 12.61 3.42
N VAL A 210 -0.09 12.68 2.75
CA VAL A 210 -0.40 13.75 1.80
C VAL A 210 -0.97 14.99 2.51
N SER A 211 -1.77 14.82 3.56
CA SER A 211 -2.39 15.91 4.32
C SER A 211 -1.61 16.33 5.58
N GLY A 212 -0.34 15.89 5.74
CA GLY A 212 0.38 15.84 7.01
C GLY A 212 0.41 17.12 7.88
N SER A 213 0.20 18.31 7.33
CA SER A 213 0.05 19.54 8.12
C SER A 213 -1.19 19.51 9.02
N GLU A 214 -2.34 19.04 8.52
CA GLU A 214 -3.62 19.08 9.24
C GLU A 214 -3.61 18.12 10.43
N TYR A 215 -3.13 16.89 10.21
CA TYR A 215 -3.01 15.89 11.28
C TYR A 215 -2.00 16.33 12.34
N THR A 216 -0.90 16.97 11.93
CA THR A 216 0.10 17.49 12.88
C THR A 216 -0.44 18.68 13.67
N GLU A 217 -1.22 19.56 13.05
CA GLU A 217 -1.88 20.69 13.72
C GLU A 217 -2.93 20.21 14.73
N GLN A 218 -3.70 19.18 14.37
CA GLN A 218 -4.84 18.73 15.17
C GLN A 218 -4.46 17.73 16.27
N PHE A 219 -3.58 16.78 15.98
CA PHE A 219 -3.20 15.70 16.92
C PHE A 219 -1.79 15.89 17.50
N GLY A 220 -1.05 16.88 17.01
CA GLY A 220 0.35 17.14 17.38
C GLY A 220 1.33 16.21 16.67
N VAL A 221 2.62 16.54 16.74
CA VAL A 221 3.68 15.61 16.34
C VAL A 221 3.68 14.42 17.31
N PRO A 222 3.72 13.15 16.84
CA PRO A 222 3.90 12.00 17.70
C PRO A 222 5.17 12.20 18.55
N LYS A 223 4.98 12.51 19.83
CA LYS A 223 6.10 12.64 20.77
C LYS A 223 6.60 11.24 21.05
N TYR A 224 7.62 10.79 20.30
CA TYR A 224 8.42 9.64 20.69
C TYR A 224 9.00 9.88 22.08
N ARG A 225 8.35 9.34 23.12
CA ARG A 225 8.95 9.18 24.44
C ARG A 225 9.71 7.86 24.43
N PHE A 226 10.95 7.89 23.95
CA PHE A 226 11.93 6.96 24.53
C PHE A 226 12.21 7.47 25.94
N GLY A 227 11.82 6.68 26.94
CA GLY A 227 12.20 6.93 28.32
C GLY A 227 13.73 6.97 28.41
N SER A 228 14.25 8.11 28.86
CA SER A 228 15.55 8.25 29.48
C SER A 228 15.53 7.65 30.88
#